data_AF-W4GDQ5-F1
#
_entry.id   AF-W4GDQ5-F1
#
_cell.length_a   1.000
_cell.length_b   1.000
_cell.length_c   1.000
_cell.angle_alpha   90.00
_cell.angle_beta   90.00
_cell.angle_gamma   90.00
#
_symmetry.space_group_name_H-M   'P 1'
#
loop_
_entity.id
_entity.type
_entity.pdbx_description
1 polymer ?
#
loop_
_entity_poly.entity_id
_entity_poly.type
_entity_poly.pdbx_seq_one_letter_code
_entity_poly.pdbx_strand_id
1 'polypeptide(L)'
;MPPSNNSVGQALVYLRPLRHMFDVVTTVPVLNDDGTSLGSLVIHVRPSVKATPSDALKSRGNNAKLVPGDVDDLSDDEADDLTALDGAFLWIFIDVHVDPSTPSQLLTNSSKYRVSYTFFQSNAQLFPLEHTHVLKVLVTPPFVDYVSADMMSFDVVPHVDSLDTTAPCKDDSMSHTALLEEIQRDKAKLAQQHEAEKQRNDQLCGELSKLIDHVKDQEGAMLQQVKTGQSATTEVVRLQEKARADAREKELLLKQVTDADSKYQTLLDSANNKSKACLIQ
;
A
#
# COMPACT_ATOMS: atom_id res chain seq x y z
N MET A 1 -3.33 -16.99 22.50
CA MET A 1 -3.52 -15.84 23.41
C MET A 1 -4.73 -16.13 24.27
N PRO A 2 -4.78 -15.73 25.55
CA PRO A 2 -6.02 -15.79 26.29
C PRO A 2 -7.05 -14.87 25.60
N PRO A 3 -8.31 -15.30 25.46
CA PRO A 3 -9.33 -14.51 24.79
C PRO A 3 -9.60 -13.19 25.53
N SER A 4 -9.98 -12.14 24.78
CA SER A 4 -10.43 -10.87 25.35
C SER A 4 -11.67 -11.07 26.24
N ASN A 5 -11.91 -10.18 27.21
CA ASN A 5 -12.77 -10.35 28.40
C ASN A 5 -14.20 -10.93 28.25
N ASN A 6 -14.70 -11.24 27.04
CA ASN A 6 -16.00 -11.89 26.79
C ASN A 6 -15.95 -13.00 25.69
N SER A 7 -14.76 -13.39 25.23
CA SER A 7 -14.59 -14.44 24.22
C SER A 7 -14.22 -15.77 24.90
N VAL A 8 -14.80 -16.86 24.42
CA VAL A 8 -14.56 -18.23 24.89
C VAL A 8 -13.65 -19.03 23.96
N GLY A 9 -13.23 -18.42 22.84
CA GLY A 9 -12.32 -19.00 21.86
C GLY A 9 -11.90 -17.96 20.84
N GLN A 10 -10.63 -17.92 20.48
CA GLN A 10 -10.11 -16.95 19.52
C GLN A 10 -9.12 -17.61 18.57
N ALA A 11 -9.24 -17.29 17.28
CA ALA A 11 -8.22 -17.58 16.29
C ALA A 11 -7.87 -16.33 15.47
N LEU A 12 -6.62 -16.29 15.05
CA LEU A 12 -6.07 -15.25 14.21
C LEU A 12 -5.65 -15.89 12.89
N VAL A 13 -6.09 -15.31 11.78
CA VAL A 13 -5.74 -15.72 10.43
C VAL A 13 -4.96 -14.59 9.78
N TYR A 14 -3.68 -14.80 9.50
CA TYR A 14 -2.91 -13.84 8.71
C TYR A 14 -3.44 -13.84 7.28
N LEU A 15 -3.66 -12.66 6.71
CA LEU A 15 -4.28 -12.54 5.40
C LEU A 15 -3.27 -12.68 4.24
N ARG A 16 -1.96 -12.68 4.53
CA ARG A 16 -0.90 -12.85 3.50
C ARG A 16 -1.11 -14.02 2.53
N PRO A 17 -1.59 -15.22 2.93
CA PRO A 17 -1.89 -16.28 1.97
C PRO A 17 -2.97 -15.91 0.94
N LEU A 18 -3.96 -15.07 1.31
CA LEU A 18 -4.96 -14.58 0.36
C LEU A 18 -4.33 -13.67 -0.70
N ARG A 19 -3.25 -12.95 -0.38
CA ARG A 19 -2.47 -12.19 -1.38
C ARG A 19 -2.00 -13.09 -2.50
N HIS A 20 -1.58 -14.30 -2.15
CA HIS A 20 -1.14 -15.32 -3.08
C HIS A 20 -2.27 -16.29 -3.47
N MET A 21 -3.52 -15.90 -3.21
CA MET A 21 -4.73 -16.69 -3.47
C MET A 21 -4.73 -18.13 -2.95
N PHE A 22 -4.03 -18.40 -1.84
CA PHE A 22 -4.06 -19.71 -1.20
C PHE A 22 -5.23 -19.86 -0.22
N ASP A 23 -5.76 -21.08 -0.16
CA ASP A 23 -6.70 -21.50 0.87
C ASP A 23 -6.06 -21.43 2.26
N VAL A 24 -6.84 -20.98 3.24
CA VAL A 24 -6.43 -20.92 4.64
C VAL A 24 -7.34 -21.78 5.50
N VAL A 25 -6.73 -22.65 6.31
CA VAL A 25 -7.41 -23.49 7.27
C VAL A 25 -6.84 -23.21 8.66
N THR A 26 -7.71 -22.89 9.62
CA THR A 26 -7.34 -22.72 11.02
C THR A 26 -8.32 -23.41 11.95
N THR A 27 -7.86 -23.77 13.14
CA THR A 27 -8.67 -24.43 14.16
C THR A 27 -8.69 -23.60 15.43
N VAL A 28 -9.88 -23.36 15.98
CA VAL A 28 -10.14 -22.54 17.16
C VAL A 28 -10.58 -23.46 18.30
N PRO A 29 -9.77 -23.65 19.35
CA PRO A 29 -10.25 -24.32 20.54
C PRO A 29 -11.27 -23.43 21.26
N VAL A 30 -12.41 -24.00 21.65
CA VAL A 30 -13.43 -23.31 22.44
C VAL A 30 -13.42 -23.88 23.85
N LEU A 31 -13.29 -23.01 24.83
CA LEU A 31 -13.18 -23.35 26.25
C LEU A 31 -14.41 -22.84 27.00
N ASN A 32 -14.80 -23.50 28.10
CA ASN A 32 -15.78 -22.94 29.03
C ASN A 32 -15.12 -21.96 30.01
N ASP A 33 -15.91 -21.35 30.88
CA ASP A 33 -15.43 -20.41 31.92
C ASP A 33 -14.43 -21.05 32.90
N ASP A 34 -14.49 -22.38 33.08
CA ASP A 34 -13.55 -23.15 33.90
C ASP A 34 -12.28 -23.58 33.14
N GLY A 35 -12.12 -23.19 31.87
CA GLY A 35 -10.98 -23.53 31.01
C GLY A 35 -10.99 -24.95 30.45
N THR A 36 -12.07 -25.72 30.62
CA THR A 36 -12.25 -27.04 30.01
C THR A 36 -12.67 -26.90 28.54
N SER A 37 -12.18 -27.81 27.69
CA SER A 37 -12.49 -27.76 26.26
C SER A 37 -13.92 -28.21 25.97
N LEU A 38 -14.68 -27.35 25.30
CA LEU A 38 -16.03 -27.62 24.80
C LEU A 38 -16.02 -28.25 23.41
N GLY A 39 -14.92 -28.07 22.66
CA GLY A 39 -14.73 -28.55 21.30
C GLY A 39 -13.76 -27.64 20.54
N SER A 40 -13.65 -27.86 19.23
CA SER A 40 -12.90 -26.98 18.33
C SER A 40 -13.74 -26.59 17.11
N LEU A 41 -13.56 -25.36 16.61
CA LEU A 41 -14.11 -24.90 15.34
C LEU A 41 -13.03 -24.96 14.28
N VAL A 42 -13.39 -25.40 13.08
CA VAL A 42 -12.53 -25.34 11.90
C VAL A 42 -13.05 -24.24 11.00
N ILE A 43 -12.16 -23.34 10.61
CA ILE A 43 -12.45 -22.18 9.78
C ILE A 43 -11.64 -22.32 8.50
N HIS A 44 -12.35 -22.36 7.37
CA HIS A 44 -11.76 -22.39 6.03
C HIS A 44 -12.06 -21.08 5.32
N VAL A 45 -11.03 -20.37 4.88
CA VAL A 45 -11.15 -19.16 4.06
C VAL A 45 -10.60 -19.49 2.68
N ARG A 46 -11.45 -19.42 1.66
CA ARG A 46 -11.13 -19.81 0.28
C ARG A 46 -11.39 -18.65 -0.68
N PRO A 47 -10.35 -18.03 -1.26
CA PRO A 47 -10.51 -17.04 -2.32
C PRO A 47 -10.87 -17.72 -3.65
N SER A 48 -11.65 -17.04 -4.49
CA SER A 48 -12.04 -17.52 -5.82
C SER A 48 -12.37 -16.34 -6.73
N VAL A 49 -11.96 -16.44 -7.99
CA VAL A 49 -12.36 -15.51 -9.05
C VAL A 49 -13.78 -15.78 -9.58
N LYS A 50 -14.38 -16.91 -9.22
CA LYS A 50 -15.73 -17.34 -9.64
C LYS A 50 -16.73 -17.20 -8.50
N ALA A 51 -17.92 -16.72 -8.84
CA ALA A 51 -19.01 -16.44 -7.90
C ALA A 51 -19.65 -17.69 -7.28
N THR A 52 -19.53 -18.83 -7.96
CA THR A 52 -19.98 -20.12 -7.46
C THR A 52 -18.78 -20.89 -6.95
N PRO A 53 -18.86 -21.51 -5.76
CA PRO A 53 -17.85 -22.46 -5.33
C PRO A 53 -17.91 -23.60 -6.36
N SER A 54 -16.86 -23.76 -7.15
CA SER A 54 -16.74 -24.98 -7.95
C SER A 54 -16.74 -26.13 -6.95
N ASP A 55 -17.61 -27.12 -7.13
CA ASP A 55 -17.70 -28.34 -6.34
C ASP A 55 -16.40 -29.16 -6.44
N ALA A 56 -15.35 -28.66 -5.79
CA ALA A 56 -14.10 -29.36 -5.56
C ALA A 56 -13.99 -29.73 -4.08
N LEU A 57 -15.06 -30.29 -3.51
CA LEU A 57 -14.98 -31.13 -2.32
C LEU A 57 -14.33 -32.49 -2.69
N LYS A 58 -13.14 -32.45 -3.32
CA LYS A 58 -12.31 -33.61 -3.68
C LYS A 58 -10.83 -33.28 -3.54
N SER A 59 -10.42 -32.76 -2.39
CA SER A 59 -9.04 -32.89 -1.94
C SER A 59 -8.98 -33.03 -0.42
N ARG A 60 -9.74 -34.00 0.10
CA ARG A 60 -9.40 -34.67 1.36
C ARG A 60 -8.45 -35.80 0.98
N GLY A 61 -7.16 -35.54 0.98
CA GLY A 61 -6.17 -36.59 0.71
C GLY A 61 -4.75 -36.04 0.61
N ASN A 62 -4.02 -36.13 1.72
CA ASN A 62 -2.56 -36.19 1.67
C ASN A 62 -2.16 -37.26 0.65
N ASN A 63 -1.66 -36.88 -0.51
CA ASN A 63 -0.80 -37.69 -1.35
C ASN A 63 -0.05 -36.75 -2.30
N ALA A 64 1.26 -36.64 -2.10
CA ALA A 64 2.15 -36.38 -3.23
C ALA A 64 1.79 -37.41 -4.32
N LYS A 65 1.26 -36.96 -5.47
CA LYS A 65 0.95 -37.90 -6.56
C LYS A 65 1.13 -37.27 -7.93
N LEU A 66 2.15 -37.83 -8.59
CA LEU A 66 2.30 -38.13 -10.01
C LEU A 66 1.84 -37.08 -11.02
N VAL A 67 2.85 -36.52 -11.68
CA VAL A 67 2.78 -35.82 -12.97
C VAL A 67 1.95 -36.62 -13.98
N PRO A 68 0.81 -36.10 -14.45
CA PRO A 68 0.10 -36.63 -15.61
C PRO A 68 0.84 -36.29 -16.90
N GLY A 69 0.92 -37.25 -17.82
CA GLY A 69 1.72 -37.22 -19.05
C GLY A 69 1.12 -36.41 -20.21
N ASP A 70 0.25 -35.44 -19.94
CA ASP A 70 -0.32 -34.55 -20.94
C ASP A 70 -0.06 -33.11 -20.50
N VAL A 71 0.81 -32.42 -21.26
CA VAL A 71 1.43 -31.14 -20.89
C VAL A 71 0.61 -29.92 -21.37
N ASP A 72 -0.64 -30.12 -21.79
CA ASP A 72 -1.46 -29.11 -22.50
C ASP A 72 -2.79 -28.73 -21.82
N ASP A 73 -3.06 -29.17 -20.58
CA ASP A 73 -4.28 -28.78 -19.83
C ASP A 73 -4.02 -27.76 -18.69
N LEU A 74 -2.87 -27.07 -18.68
CA LEU A 74 -2.50 -26.09 -17.64
C LEU A 74 -2.90 -24.64 -17.95
N SER A 75 -3.83 -24.41 -18.88
CA SER A 75 -4.38 -23.09 -19.16
C SER A 75 -5.86 -23.02 -18.75
N ASP A 76 -6.15 -22.44 -17.57
CA ASP A 76 -6.98 -21.24 -17.44
C ASP A 76 -7.57 -21.10 -16.01
N ASP A 77 -7.27 -19.95 -15.36
CA ASP A 77 -7.92 -19.35 -14.17
C ASP A 77 -7.29 -19.45 -12.76
N GLU A 78 -5.98 -19.63 -12.59
CA GLU A 78 -5.35 -19.33 -11.28
C GLU A 78 -4.51 -18.06 -11.37
N ALA A 79 -5.11 -16.93 -11.00
CA ALA A 79 -4.33 -15.76 -10.66
C ALA A 79 -3.54 -16.08 -9.37
N ASP A 80 -2.23 -16.22 -9.47
CA ASP A 80 -1.38 -16.56 -8.31
C ASP A 80 -1.17 -15.39 -7.33
N ASP A 81 -1.53 -14.16 -7.73
CA ASP A 81 -1.41 -12.97 -6.90
C ASP A 81 -2.63 -12.04 -7.10
N LEU A 82 -3.17 -11.53 -6.00
CA LEU A 82 -4.24 -10.53 -6.00
C LEU A 82 -3.88 -9.29 -6.84
N THR A 83 -2.61 -8.93 -6.95
CA THR A 83 -2.20 -7.79 -7.80
C THR A 83 -2.58 -7.97 -9.27
N ALA A 84 -2.65 -9.21 -9.76
CA ALA A 84 -3.04 -9.51 -11.14
C ALA A 84 -4.54 -9.30 -11.39
N LEU A 85 -5.34 -9.22 -10.32
CA LEU A 85 -6.78 -9.04 -10.36
C LEU A 85 -7.22 -7.58 -10.13
N ASP A 86 -6.32 -6.60 -10.23
CA ASP A 86 -6.67 -5.19 -9.99
C ASP A 86 -7.87 -4.75 -10.85
N GLY A 87 -8.91 -4.22 -10.19
CA GLY A 87 -10.18 -3.85 -10.81
C GLY A 87 -11.18 -5.00 -11.03
N ALA A 88 -10.84 -6.24 -10.69
CA ALA A 88 -11.73 -7.41 -10.77
C ALA A 88 -12.41 -7.72 -9.43
N PHE A 89 -13.47 -8.51 -9.46
CA PHE A 89 -14.14 -8.99 -8.24
C PHE A 89 -13.55 -10.32 -7.78
N LEU A 90 -13.21 -10.40 -6.50
CA LEU A 90 -12.85 -11.61 -5.79
C LEU A 90 -14.00 -12.05 -4.88
N TRP A 91 -14.26 -13.35 -4.86
CA TRP A 91 -15.20 -14.00 -3.95
C TRP A 91 -14.43 -14.73 -2.86
N ILE A 92 -14.75 -14.45 -1.60
CA ILE A 92 -14.11 -15.08 -0.45
C ILE A 92 -15.16 -15.91 0.27
N PHE A 93 -14.96 -17.21 0.27
CA PHE A 93 -15.82 -18.19 0.93
C PHE A 93 -15.26 -18.48 2.32
N ILE A 94 -16.06 -18.23 3.34
CA ILE A 94 -15.72 -18.49 4.74
C ILE A 94 -16.66 -19.60 5.22
N ASP A 95 -16.11 -20.80 5.37
CA ASP A 95 -16.81 -21.97 5.89
C ASP A 95 -16.37 -22.21 7.34
N VAL A 96 -17.31 -22.17 8.27
CA VAL A 96 -17.06 -22.45 9.69
C VAL A 96 -17.88 -23.67 10.08
N HIS A 97 -17.22 -24.66 10.66
CA HIS A 97 -17.87 -25.87 11.15
C HIS A 97 -17.23 -26.36 12.44
N VAL A 98 -17.98 -27.13 13.23
CA VAL A 98 -17.44 -27.77 14.43
C VAL A 98 -16.60 -28.98 14.00
N ASP A 99 -15.40 -29.12 14.58
CA ASP A 99 -14.49 -30.22 14.25
C ASP A 99 -15.14 -31.58 14.60
N PRO A 100 -15.46 -32.42 13.61
CA PRO A 100 -16.12 -33.71 13.85
C PRO A 100 -15.20 -34.73 14.54
N SER A 101 -13.88 -34.47 14.57
CA SER A 101 -12.91 -35.38 15.16
C SER A 101 -12.77 -35.25 16.68
N THR A 102 -13.41 -34.24 17.29
CA THR A 102 -13.41 -34.02 18.75
C THR A 102 -14.79 -34.24 19.35
N PRO A 103 -14.93 -34.98 20.48
CA PRO A 103 -16.18 -35.05 21.22
C PRO A 103 -16.55 -33.64 21.69
N SER A 104 -17.60 -33.07 21.11
CA SER A 104 -17.86 -31.63 21.21
C SER A 104 -19.18 -31.37 21.92
N GLN A 105 -19.11 -30.84 23.15
CA GLN A 105 -20.25 -30.27 23.85
C GLN A 105 -20.72 -28.95 23.21
N LEU A 106 -19.90 -28.41 22.30
CA LEU A 106 -20.19 -27.22 21.51
C LEU A 106 -21.40 -27.42 20.58
N LEU A 107 -21.51 -28.59 19.94
CA LEU A 107 -22.63 -28.93 19.06
C LEU A 107 -23.96 -28.98 19.84
N THR A 108 -23.94 -29.55 21.05
CA THR A 108 -25.13 -29.60 21.92
C THR A 108 -25.54 -28.23 22.48
N ASN A 109 -24.62 -27.26 22.49
CA ASN A 109 -24.86 -25.90 22.98
C ASN A 109 -24.71 -24.85 21.86
N SER A 110 -24.86 -25.24 20.59
CA SER A 110 -24.53 -24.39 19.44
C SER A 110 -25.34 -23.10 19.38
N SER A 111 -26.55 -23.10 19.94
CA SER A 111 -27.40 -21.90 20.06
C SER A 111 -26.82 -20.84 21.00
N LYS A 112 -26.04 -21.25 22.01
CA LYS A 112 -25.47 -20.38 23.06
C LYS A 112 -24.19 -19.68 22.65
N TYR A 113 -23.68 -19.92 21.45
CA TYR A 113 -22.45 -19.31 20.97
C TYR A 113 -22.62 -18.77 19.55
N ARG A 114 -21.88 -17.71 19.26
CA ARG A 114 -21.80 -17.09 17.93
C ARG A 114 -20.34 -16.83 17.60
N VAL A 115 -20.02 -16.86 16.32
CA VAL A 115 -18.69 -16.47 15.82
C VAL A 115 -18.79 -15.04 15.31
N SER A 116 -17.90 -14.18 15.80
CA SER A 116 -17.74 -12.82 15.31
C SER A 116 -16.43 -12.69 14.54
N TYR A 117 -16.50 -12.00 13.41
CA TYR A 117 -15.32 -11.61 12.65
C TYR A 117 -15.62 -10.37 11.81
N THR A 118 -14.55 -9.65 11.47
CA THR A 118 -14.57 -8.49 10.59
C THR A 118 -13.64 -8.76 9.41
N PHE A 119 -14.05 -8.36 8.22
CA PHE A 119 -13.20 -8.47 7.03
C PHE A 119 -13.22 -7.17 6.24
N PHE A 120 -12.05 -6.56 6.06
CA PHE A 120 -11.91 -5.28 5.36
C PHE A 120 -12.85 -4.19 5.94
N GLN A 121 -13.42 -3.33 5.10
CA GLN A 121 -14.34 -2.24 5.49
C GLN A 121 -15.71 -2.69 6.02
N SER A 122 -15.90 -3.98 6.32
CA SER A 122 -17.15 -4.45 6.93
C SER A 122 -17.19 -4.15 8.42
N ASN A 123 -18.39 -4.02 8.99
CA ASN A 123 -18.57 -4.04 10.43
C ASN A 123 -18.44 -5.48 10.96
N ALA A 124 -18.08 -5.63 12.23
CA ALA A 124 -18.12 -6.93 12.90
C ALA A 124 -19.53 -7.53 12.80
N GLN A 125 -19.63 -8.74 12.26
CA GLN A 125 -20.89 -9.47 12.14
C GLN A 125 -20.88 -10.68 13.08
N LEU A 126 -22.06 -11.10 13.52
CA LEU A 126 -22.26 -12.26 14.39
C LEU A 126 -22.96 -13.36 13.59
N PHE A 127 -22.33 -14.53 13.54
CA PHE A 127 -22.83 -15.69 12.82
C PHE A 127 -23.06 -16.86 13.77
N PRO A 128 -23.94 -17.82 13.41
CA PRO A 128 -24.01 -19.14 14.05
C PRO A 128 -22.62 -19.82 14.11
N LEU A 129 -22.48 -20.88 14.91
CA LEU A 129 -21.22 -21.65 14.92
C LEU A 129 -20.97 -22.41 13.61
N GLU A 130 -22.05 -22.85 12.95
CA GLU A 130 -21.98 -23.51 11.65
C GLU A 130 -22.62 -22.62 10.60
N HIS A 131 -21.80 -22.09 9.69
CA HIS A 131 -22.27 -21.25 8.61
C HIS A 131 -21.28 -21.22 7.46
N THR A 132 -21.81 -20.87 6.29
CA THR A 132 -21.03 -20.49 5.12
C THR A 132 -21.38 -19.05 4.79
N HIS A 133 -20.36 -18.19 4.69
CA HIS A 133 -20.52 -16.79 4.32
C HIS A 133 -19.67 -16.48 3.11
N VAL A 134 -20.24 -15.72 2.17
CA VAL A 134 -19.58 -15.36 0.91
C VAL A 134 -19.45 -13.85 0.84
N LEU A 135 -18.22 -13.37 0.73
CA LEU A 135 -17.90 -11.96 0.56
C LEU A 135 -17.53 -11.68 -0.89
N LYS A 136 -18.14 -10.65 -1.48
CA LYS A 136 -17.75 -10.10 -2.78
C LYS A 136 -16.94 -8.85 -2.57
N VAL A 137 -15.69 -8.83 -3.03
CA VAL A 137 -14.79 -7.69 -2.84
C VAL A 137 -14.20 -7.25 -4.18
N LEU A 138 -14.17 -5.95 -4.43
CA LEU A 138 -13.43 -5.40 -5.56
C LEU A 138 -11.95 -5.34 -5.19
N VAL A 139 -11.11 -6.01 -5.96
CA VAL A 139 -9.67 -5.96 -5.79
C VAL A 139 -9.19 -4.58 -6.23
N THR A 140 -8.58 -3.87 -5.29
CA THR A 140 -8.03 -2.52 -5.46
C THR A 140 -6.70 -2.45 -4.72
N PRO A 141 -5.81 -1.48 -5.03
CA PRO A 141 -4.55 -1.35 -4.30
C PRO A 141 -4.72 -1.26 -2.76
N PRO A 142 -5.69 -0.49 -2.22
CA PRO A 142 -5.95 -0.49 -0.77
C PRO A 142 -6.35 -1.85 -0.19
N PHE A 143 -7.05 -2.69 -0.96
CA PHE A 143 -7.40 -4.05 -0.53
C PHE A 143 -6.18 -4.96 -0.51
N VAL A 144 -5.30 -4.88 -1.52
CA VAL A 144 -4.05 -5.65 -1.57
C VAL A 144 -3.14 -5.27 -0.41
N ASP A 145 -3.06 -3.98 -0.08
CA ASP A 145 -2.31 -3.48 1.09
C ASP A 145 -2.89 -4.01 2.41
N TYR A 146 -4.22 -3.99 2.56
CA TYR A 146 -4.92 -4.56 3.72
C TYR A 146 -4.56 -6.04 3.92
N VAL A 147 -4.67 -6.87 2.89
CA VAL A 147 -4.36 -8.31 2.94
C VAL A 147 -2.87 -8.56 3.25
N SER A 148 -1.99 -7.64 2.86
CA SER A 148 -0.54 -7.77 3.07
C SER A 148 -0.11 -7.48 4.51
N ALA A 149 -0.82 -6.60 5.20
CA ALA A 149 -0.45 -6.07 6.51
C ALA A 149 -1.33 -6.58 7.67
N ASP A 150 -2.55 -7.03 7.38
CA ASP A 150 -3.55 -7.28 8.42
C ASP A 150 -3.81 -8.79 8.68
N MET A 151 -4.53 -9.04 9.76
CA MET A 151 -5.03 -10.34 10.18
C MET A 151 -6.53 -10.28 10.43
N MET A 152 -7.21 -11.38 10.16
CA MET A 152 -8.61 -11.56 10.50
C MET A 152 -8.71 -12.30 11.83
N SER A 153 -9.42 -11.71 12.79
CA SER A 153 -9.75 -12.34 14.06
C SER A 153 -11.12 -13.01 13.99
N PHE A 154 -11.18 -14.23 14.49
CA PHE A 154 -12.41 -14.97 14.72
C PHE A 154 -12.57 -15.16 16.22
N ASP A 155 -13.62 -14.57 16.78
CA ASP A 155 -13.92 -14.61 18.20
C ASP A 155 -15.22 -15.39 18.41
N VAL A 156 -15.18 -16.40 19.28
CA VAL A 156 -16.36 -17.13 19.72
C VAL A 156 -16.90 -16.45 20.96
N VAL A 157 -18.12 -15.93 20.86
CA VAL A 157 -18.76 -15.19 21.95
C VAL A 157 -20.01 -15.91 22.44
N PRO A 158 -20.30 -15.90 23.75
CA PRO A 158 -21.57 -16.36 24.28
C PRO A 158 -22.74 -15.54 23.69
N HIS A 159 -23.81 -16.24 23.37
CA HIS A 159 -25.08 -15.68 22.90
C HIS A 159 -26.13 -15.93 23.97
N VAL A 160 -26.57 -14.85 24.60
CA VAL A 160 -27.75 -14.85 25.46
C VAL A 160 -28.96 -14.55 24.59
N ASP A 161 -29.80 -15.56 24.35
CA ASP A 161 -31.16 -15.33 23.87
C ASP A 161 -31.87 -14.51 24.95
N SER A 162 -32.20 -13.26 24.63
CA SER A 162 -32.98 -12.38 25.51
C SER A 162 -34.45 -12.83 25.47
N LEU A 163 -34.74 -14.01 26.04
CA LEU A 163 -36.10 -14.52 26.18
C LEU A 163 -36.20 -15.57 27.30
N ASP A 164 -35.85 -15.17 28.51
CA ASP A 164 -36.34 -15.82 29.74
C ASP A 164 -36.30 -14.83 30.91
N THR A 165 -37.25 -13.88 30.91
CA THR A 165 -37.55 -13.09 32.10
C THR A 165 -38.99 -13.37 32.53
N THR A 166 -39.27 -14.59 32.97
CA THR A 166 -40.41 -14.84 33.86
C THR A 166 -40.00 -14.52 35.30
N ALA A 167 -39.94 -13.23 35.63
CA ALA A 167 -40.01 -12.77 37.00
C ALA A 167 -40.71 -11.41 37.02
N PRO A 168 -41.89 -11.26 37.66
CA PRO A 168 -42.59 -9.99 37.70
C PRO A 168 -42.00 -9.15 38.83
N CYS A 169 -41.28 -8.07 38.54
CA CYS A 169 -41.12 -6.96 39.49
C CYS A 169 -40.93 -5.63 38.76
N LYS A 170 -41.83 -4.71 39.06
CA LYS A 170 -41.94 -3.34 38.56
C LYS A 170 -40.68 -2.54 38.89
N ASP A 171 -39.83 -2.23 37.91
CA ASP A 171 -38.89 -1.08 37.97
C ASP A 171 -38.19 -0.72 36.63
N ASP A 172 -38.52 -1.35 35.50
CA ASP A 172 -37.81 -1.16 34.21
C ASP A 172 -38.03 0.20 33.50
N SER A 173 -39.01 1.00 33.93
CA SER A 173 -39.26 2.30 33.29
C SER A 173 -38.21 3.36 33.65
N MET A 174 -37.62 3.29 34.84
CA MET A 174 -36.59 4.24 35.29
C MET A 174 -35.21 3.90 34.73
N SER A 175 -34.89 2.61 34.60
CA SER A 175 -33.62 2.12 34.04
C SER A 175 -33.50 2.39 32.53
N HIS A 176 -34.59 2.20 31.77
CA HIS A 176 -34.62 2.53 30.34
C HIS A 176 -34.42 4.04 30.08
N THR A 177 -34.97 4.89 30.94
CA THR A 177 -34.80 6.36 30.84
C THR A 177 -33.37 6.77 31.15
N ALA A 178 -32.76 6.20 32.21
CA ALA A 178 -31.36 6.46 32.56
C ALA A 178 -30.38 6.01 31.45
N LEU A 179 -30.64 4.86 30.81
CA LEU A 179 -29.85 4.37 29.68
C LEU A 179 -29.95 5.29 28.46
N LEU A 180 -31.15 5.79 28.13
CA LEU A 180 -31.33 6.75 27.04
C LEU A 180 -30.60 8.07 27.29
N GLU A 181 -30.59 8.57 28.52
CA GLU A 181 -29.83 9.77 28.89
C GLU A 181 -28.32 9.55 28.81
N GLU A 182 -27.84 8.35 29.13
CA GLU A 182 -26.43 7.97 29.00
C GLU A 182 -26.01 7.90 27.54
N ILE A 183 -26.81 7.25 26.69
CA ILE A 183 -26.57 7.22 25.23
C ILE A 183 -26.57 8.63 24.64
N GLN A 184 -27.48 9.51 25.09
CA GLN A 184 -27.51 10.90 24.63
C GLN A 184 -26.26 11.67 25.06
N ARG A 185 -25.77 11.46 26.28
CA ARG A 185 -24.51 12.04 26.76
C ARG A 185 -23.31 11.54 25.97
N ASP A 186 -23.23 10.24 25.69
CA ASP A 186 -22.12 9.66 24.94
C ASP A 186 -22.15 10.08 23.47
N LYS A 187 -23.33 10.18 22.87
CA LYS A 187 -23.49 10.76 21.54
C LYS A 187 -23.01 12.22 21.50
N ALA A 188 -23.32 13.02 22.52
CA ALA A 188 -22.85 14.40 22.61
C ALA A 188 -21.31 14.47 22.76
N LYS A 189 -20.71 13.61 23.59
CA LYS A 189 -19.25 13.52 23.74
C LYS A 189 -18.58 13.09 22.44
N LEU A 190 -19.12 12.09 21.74
CA LEU A 190 -18.57 11.62 20.47
C LEU A 190 -18.64 12.71 19.40
N ALA A 191 -19.74 13.45 19.34
CA ALA A 191 -19.86 14.60 18.43
C ALA A 191 -18.84 15.70 18.75
N GLN A 192 -18.60 15.98 20.03
CA GLN A 192 -17.59 16.95 20.45
C GLN A 192 -16.16 16.49 20.10
N GLN A 193 -15.86 15.21 20.31
CA GLN A 193 -14.57 14.63 19.93
C GLN A 193 -14.37 14.65 18.41
N HIS A 194 -15.40 14.33 17.65
CA HIS A 194 -15.35 14.40 16.19
C HIS A 194 -15.10 15.82 15.70
N GLU A 195 -15.74 16.84 16.29
CA GLU A 195 -15.49 18.24 15.91
C GLU A 195 -14.08 18.70 16.30
N ALA A 196 -13.58 18.31 17.47
CA ALA A 196 -12.20 18.60 17.89
C ALA A 196 -11.17 17.94 16.96
N GLU A 197 -11.42 16.69 16.58
CA GLU A 197 -10.56 15.94 15.65
C GLU A 197 -10.59 16.54 14.24
N LYS A 198 -11.77 16.98 13.78
CA LYS A 198 -11.91 17.71 12.52
C LYS A 198 -11.12 19.01 12.52
N GLN A 199 -11.21 19.81 13.59
CA GLN A 199 -10.42 21.04 13.73
C GLN A 199 -8.92 20.77 13.73
N ARG A 200 -8.46 19.70 14.39
CA ARG A 200 -7.07 19.26 14.36
C ARG A 200 -6.62 18.89 12.95
N ASN A 201 -7.44 18.14 12.21
CA ASN A 201 -7.15 17.77 10.84
C ASN A 201 -7.12 18.99 9.91
N ASP A 202 -8.06 19.92 10.04
CA ASP A 202 -8.07 21.17 9.28
C ASP A 202 -6.81 22.00 9.54
N GLN A 203 -6.33 22.04 10.80
CA GLN A 203 -5.06 22.69 11.14
C GLN A 203 -3.86 22.00 10.48
N LEU A 204 -3.77 20.67 10.55
CA LEU A 204 -2.70 19.89 9.92
C LEU A 204 -2.70 20.05 8.39
N CYS A 205 -3.87 20.04 7.75
CA CYS A 205 -4.02 20.33 6.33
C CYS A 205 -3.52 21.74 5.98
N GLY A 206 -3.80 22.72 6.84
CA GLY A 206 -3.29 24.08 6.70
C GLY A 206 -1.76 24.16 6.83
N GLU A 207 -1.17 23.44 7.78
CA GLU A 207 0.28 23.36 7.96
C GLU A 207 0.98 22.67 6.79
N LEU A 208 0.41 21.56 6.30
CA LEU A 208 0.89 20.88 5.09
C LEU A 208 0.82 21.79 3.86
N SER A 209 -0.26 22.55 3.69
CA SER A 209 -0.39 23.50 2.58
C SER A 209 0.70 24.56 2.62
N LYS A 210 0.98 25.13 3.80
CA LYS A 210 2.09 26.10 3.98
C LYS A 210 3.45 25.48 3.65
N LEU A 211 3.67 24.23 4.02
CA LEU A 211 4.93 23.54 3.72
C LEU A 211 5.08 23.28 2.22
N ILE A 212 4.01 22.89 1.54
CA ILE A 212 3.97 22.72 0.08
C ILE A 212 4.31 24.04 -0.61
N ASP A 213 3.70 25.14 -0.18
CA ASP A 213 3.98 26.46 -0.76
C ASP A 213 5.44 26.88 -0.53
N HIS A 214 5.98 26.63 0.66
CA HIS A 214 7.40 26.91 0.95
C HIS A 214 8.36 26.10 0.05
N VAL A 215 8.08 24.82 -0.16
CA VAL A 215 8.90 23.97 -1.05
C VAL A 215 8.80 24.45 -2.50
N LYS A 216 7.60 24.81 -2.98
CA LYS A 216 7.43 25.36 -4.33
C LYS A 216 8.21 26.66 -4.53
N ASP A 217 8.17 27.56 -3.55
CA ASP A 217 8.94 28.81 -3.60
C ASP A 217 10.45 28.53 -3.63
N GLN A 218 10.92 27.56 -2.83
CA GLN A 218 12.32 27.14 -2.81
C GLN A 218 12.76 26.50 -4.14
N GLU A 219 11.94 25.62 -4.73
CA GLU A 219 12.18 25.02 -6.04
C GLU A 219 12.23 26.08 -7.14
N GLY A 220 11.30 27.05 -7.12
CA GLY A 220 11.26 28.17 -8.06
C GLY A 220 12.52 29.03 -7.98
N ALA A 221 12.96 29.37 -6.77
CA ALA A 221 14.19 30.12 -6.54
C ALA A 221 15.43 29.37 -7.04
N MET A 222 15.50 28.05 -6.78
CA MET A 222 16.61 27.20 -7.23
C MET A 222 16.66 27.10 -8.76
N LEU A 223 15.52 26.89 -9.41
CA LEU A 223 15.42 26.86 -10.87
C LEU A 223 15.88 28.19 -11.48
N GLN A 224 15.51 29.32 -10.89
CA GLN A 224 15.92 30.63 -11.36
C GLN A 224 17.44 30.83 -11.20
N GLN A 225 18.03 30.38 -10.09
CA GLN A 225 19.49 30.42 -9.87
C GLN A 225 20.25 29.53 -10.87
N VAL A 226 19.74 28.34 -11.17
CA VAL A 226 20.35 27.46 -12.18
C VAL A 226 20.29 28.10 -13.56
N LYS A 227 19.16 28.72 -13.92
CA LYS A 227 18.98 29.39 -15.22
C LYS A 227 19.93 30.58 -15.40
N THR A 228 20.08 31.42 -14.37
CA THR A 228 21.02 32.55 -14.42
C THR A 228 22.47 32.07 -14.46
N GLY A 229 22.82 31.04 -13.68
CA GLY A 229 24.15 30.43 -13.70
C GLY A 229 24.52 29.82 -15.05
N GLN A 230 23.60 29.08 -15.69
CA GLN A 230 23.82 28.52 -17.03
C GLN A 230 23.97 29.61 -18.09
N SER A 231 23.13 30.66 -18.04
CA SER A 231 23.24 31.79 -18.96
C SER A 231 24.58 32.52 -18.82
N ALA A 232 25.02 32.79 -17.59
CA ALA A 232 26.32 33.40 -17.32
C ALA A 232 27.49 32.52 -17.80
N THR A 233 27.42 31.20 -17.55
CA THR A 233 28.45 30.26 -17.99
C THR A 233 28.56 30.21 -19.51
N THR A 234 27.43 30.16 -20.21
CA THR A 234 27.36 30.15 -21.67
C THR A 234 27.98 31.43 -22.25
N GLU A 235 27.68 32.58 -21.67
CA GLU A 235 28.22 33.87 -22.11
C GLU A 235 29.73 33.98 -21.88
N VAL A 236 30.24 33.47 -20.76
CA VAL A 236 31.70 33.42 -20.50
C VAL A 236 32.42 32.54 -21.53
N VAL A 237 31.87 31.36 -21.85
CA VAL A 237 32.45 30.47 -22.88
C VAL A 237 32.46 31.18 -24.24
N ARG A 238 31.36 31.82 -24.63
CA ARG A 238 31.25 32.57 -25.89
C ARG A 238 32.29 33.69 -25.97
N LEU A 239 32.47 34.46 -24.91
CA LEU A 239 33.48 35.53 -24.85
C LEU A 239 34.91 34.97 -24.89
N GLN A 240 35.16 33.84 -24.23
CA GLN A 240 36.46 33.19 -24.24
C GLN A 240 36.83 32.66 -25.63
N GLU A 241 35.88 32.06 -26.35
CA GLU A 241 36.08 31.62 -27.74
C GLU A 241 36.34 32.79 -28.68
N LYS A 242 35.59 33.88 -28.52
CA LYS A 242 35.83 35.12 -29.28
C LYS A 242 37.24 35.65 -29.04
N ALA A 243 37.66 35.77 -27.78
CA ALA A 243 39.00 36.23 -27.44
C ALA A 243 40.11 35.33 -28.03
N ARG A 244 39.89 34.01 -28.08
CA ARG A 244 40.81 33.06 -28.74
C ARG A 244 40.84 33.20 -30.26
N ALA A 245 39.71 33.52 -30.89
CA ALA A 245 39.67 33.81 -32.32
C ALA A 245 40.42 35.11 -32.64
N ASP A 246 40.14 36.18 -31.91
CA ASP A 246 40.79 37.49 -32.07
C ASP A 246 42.31 37.38 -31.86
N ALA A 247 42.77 36.56 -30.90
CA ALA A 247 44.19 36.32 -30.66
C ALA A 247 44.89 35.62 -31.85
N ARG A 248 44.24 34.62 -32.45
CA ARG A 248 44.75 33.92 -33.64
C ARG A 248 44.81 34.82 -34.85
N GLU A 249 43.79 35.66 -35.05
CA GLU A 249 43.79 36.66 -36.11
C GLU A 249 44.92 37.67 -35.92
N LYS A 250 45.11 38.17 -34.69
CA LYS A 250 46.21 39.08 -34.37
C LYS A 250 47.58 38.46 -34.65
N GLU A 251 47.80 37.19 -34.29
CA GLU A 251 49.05 36.47 -34.57
C GLU A 251 49.31 36.35 -36.07
N LEU A 252 48.27 36.01 -36.85
CA LEU A 252 48.36 35.94 -38.31
C LEU A 252 48.75 37.29 -38.92
N LEU A 253 48.10 38.37 -38.50
CA LEU A 253 48.40 39.72 -38.96
C LEU A 253 49.83 40.14 -38.59
N LEU A 254 50.28 39.82 -37.38
CA LEU A 254 51.66 40.11 -36.94
C LEU A 254 52.69 39.38 -37.82
N LYS A 255 52.42 38.12 -38.16
CA LYS A 255 53.27 37.36 -39.07
C LYS A 255 53.30 37.98 -40.47
N GLN A 256 52.14 38.38 -41.00
CA GLN A 256 52.07 39.06 -42.30
C GLN A 256 52.84 40.38 -42.32
N VAL A 257 52.76 41.18 -41.24
CA VAL A 257 53.53 42.41 -41.09
C VAL A 257 55.03 42.10 -41.06
N THR A 258 55.46 41.12 -40.27
CA THR A 258 56.87 40.72 -40.18
C THR A 258 57.42 40.21 -41.51
N ASP A 259 56.64 39.42 -42.24
CA ASP A 259 57.00 38.93 -43.57
C ASP A 259 57.08 40.08 -44.59
N ALA A 260 56.16 41.05 -44.50
CA ALA A 260 56.17 42.24 -45.35
C ALA A 260 57.39 43.13 -45.08
N ASP A 261 57.71 43.37 -43.81
CA ASP A 261 58.89 44.14 -43.38
C ASP A 261 60.18 43.46 -43.85
N SER A 262 60.28 42.13 -43.70
CA SER A 262 61.44 41.36 -44.16
C SER A 262 61.62 41.46 -45.68
N LYS A 263 60.52 41.36 -46.45
CA LYS A 263 60.54 41.57 -47.90
C LYS A 263 60.97 42.99 -48.26
N TYR A 264 60.46 43.99 -47.56
CA TYR A 264 60.81 45.39 -47.78
C TYR A 264 62.29 45.65 -47.49
N GLN A 265 62.82 45.12 -46.40
CA GLN A 265 64.24 45.23 -46.06
C GLN A 265 65.14 44.58 -47.12
N THR A 266 64.76 43.38 -47.61
CA THR A 266 65.49 42.70 -48.69
C THR A 266 65.51 43.52 -49.97
N LEU A 267 64.39 44.19 -50.31
CA LEU A 267 64.32 45.10 -51.44
C LEU A 267 65.23 46.31 -51.24
N LEU A 268 65.25 46.91 -50.04
CA LEU A 268 66.17 48.00 -49.70
C LEU A 268 67.64 47.59 -49.83
N ASP A 269 68.01 46.45 -49.26
CA ASP A 269 69.39 45.94 -49.31
C ASP A 269 69.82 45.60 -50.74
N SER A 270 68.92 45.02 -51.54
CA SER A 270 69.19 44.74 -52.96
C SER A 270 69.33 46.01 -53.80
N ALA A 271 68.54 47.06 -53.52
CA ALA A 271 68.66 48.36 -54.17
C ALA A 271 69.99 49.06 -53.79
N ASN A 272 70.40 48.98 -52.52
CA ASN A 272 71.65 49.55 -52.03
C ASN A 272 72.88 48.79 -52.60
N ASN A 273 72.82 47.46 -52.70
CA ASN A 273 73.87 46.65 -53.31
C ASN A 273 74.01 46.86 -54.82
N LYS A 274 72.89 47.06 -55.55
CA LYS A 274 72.93 47.47 -56.97
C LYS A 274 73.53 48.88 -57.16
N SER A 275 73.25 49.81 -56.24
CA SER A 275 73.84 51.15 -56.26
C SER A 275 75.36 51.11 -56.03
N LYS A 276 75.86 50.23 -55.15
CA LYS A 276 77.30 50.01 -54.92
C LYS A 276 77.99 49.24 -56.05
N ALA A 277 77.33 48.29 -56.70
CA ALA A 277 77.87 47.56 -57.85
C ALA A 277 78.03 48.44 -59.12
N CYS A 278 77.43 49.64 -59.14
CA CYS A 278 77.60 50.64 -60.20
C CYS A 278 78.82 51.57 -59.99
N LEU A 279 79.56 51.39 -58.88
CA LEU A 279 80.77 52.15 -58.56
C LEU A 279 81.97 51.20 -58.56
N ILE A 280 82.54 50.93 -59.74
CA ILE A 280 83.99 50.72 -60.00
C ILE A 280 84.21 50.64 -61.52
N GLN A 281 85.10 51.54 -61.97
CA GLN A 281 85.85 51.68 -63.24
C GLN A 281 85.13 52.01 -64.54
#